data_AF-A0A7L4PJN5-F1
#
_entry.id   AF-A0A7L4PJN5-F1
#
_cell.length_a   1.000
_cell.length_b   1.000
_cell.length_c   1.000
_cell.angle_alpha   90.00
_cell.angle_beta   90.00
_cell.angle_gamma   90.00
#
_symmetry.space_group_name_H-M   'P 1'
#
loop_
_entity.id
_entity.type
_entity.pdbx_description
1 polymer ?
#
loop_
_entity_poly.entity_id
_entity_poly.type
_entity_poly.pdbx_seq_one_letter_code
_entity_poly.pdbx_strand_id
1 'polypeptide(L)'
;SDIEGLLKISQKDSGTEYSIQKDDYNYLWVVLRDRDFDDLVAGVHMVSQTLIEQGLGTQLLCAVYRFRGESTVYWIYNFKQGSYYPFAPRGDKQRDQSLEFRLRSVMEPELPMEKDVEKWYPLWGMPL
;
A
#
# COMPACT_ATOMS: atom_id res chain seq x y z
N SER A 1 21.41 5.04 1.92
CA SER A 1 20.67 4.87 3.19
C SER A 1 20.49 3.37 3.44
N ASP A 2 20.33 2.90 4.69
CA ASP A 2 20.15 1.47 5.00
C ASP A 2 18.99 0.82 4.24
N ILE A 3 17.93 1.58 3.97
CA ILE A 3 16.76 1.14 3.19
C ILE A 3 17.16 0.78 1.75
N GLU A 4 18.01 1.59 1.11
CA GLU A 4 18.52 1.28 -0.23
C GLU A 4 19.42 0.03 -0.21
N GLY A 5 20.11 -0.22 0.91
CA GLY A 5 20.88 -1.44 1.11
C GLY A 5 19.98 -2.68 1.15
N LEU A 6 18.91 -2.63 1.95
CA LEU A 6 17.93 -3.72 2.06
C LEU A 6 17.17 -3.95 0.76
N LEU A 7 16.74 -2.89 0.09
CA LEU A 7 16.07 -2.98 -1.21
C LEU A 7 16.97 -3.59 -2.28
N LYS A 8 18.28 -3.29 -2.27
CA LYS A 8 19.26 -3.94 -3.15
C LYS A 8 19.47 -5.42 -2.83
N ILE A 9 19.36 -5.82 -1.57
CA ILE A 9 19.44 -7.24 -1.17
C ILE A 9 18.20 -7.97 -1.65
N SER A 10 17.00 -7.45 -1.38
CA SER A 10 15.74 -8.00 -1.87
C SER A 10 15.73 -8.13 -3.40
N GLN A 11 16.20 -7.11 -4.14
CA GLN A 11 16.30 -7.18 -5.60
C GLN A 11 17.23 -8.31 -6.10
N LYS A 12 18.27 -8.67 -5.34
CA LYS A 12 19.18 -9.76 -5.71
C LYS A 12 18.59 -11.14 -5.43
N ASP A 13 17.80 -11.27 -4.36
CA ASP A 13 17.28 -12.55 -3.89
C ASP A 13 15.96 -12.93 -4.59
N SER A 14 15.01 -12.01 -4.71
CA SER A 14 13.71 -12.25 -5.36
C SER A 14 13.63 -11.72 -6.80
N GLY A 15 14.49 -10.78 -7.18
CA GLY A 15 14.37 -10.06 -8.46
C GLY A 15 13.38 -8.89 -8.41
N THR A 16 12.80 -8.60 -7.25
CA THR A 16 11.83 -7.50 -7.06
C THR A 16 12.47 -6.16 -7.39
N GLU A 17 11.89 -5.46 -8.37
CA GLU A 17 12.31 -4.11 -8.73
C GLU A 17 11.80 -3.12 -7.69
N TYR A 18 12.60 -2.08 -7.41
CA TYR A 18 12.18 -1.00 -6.52
C TYR A 18 12.48 0.37 -7.11
N SER A 19 11.69 1.36 -6.71
CA SER A 19 11.98 2.79 -6.94
C SER A 19 11.56 3.60 -5.73
N ILE A 20 12.23 4.73 -5.52
CA ILE A 20 11.88 5.69 -4.47
C ILE A 20 11.42 6.96 -5.16
N GLN A 21 10.20 7.41 -4.84
CA GLN A 21 9.58 8.57 -5.47
C GLN A 21 8.94 9.47 -4.42
N LYS A 22 8.77 10.75 -4.73
CA LYS A 22 7.98 11.67 -3.92
C LYS A 22 6.67 11.97 -4.62
N ASP A 23 5.59 12.07 -3.87
CA ASP A 23 4.32 12.58 -4.41
C ASP A 23 4.26 14.12 -4.37
N ASP A 24 3.16 14.67 -4.88
CA ASP A 24 2.88 16.10 -4.92
C ASP A 24 2.81 16.75 -3.52
N TYR A 25 2.69 15.95 -2.47
CA TYR A 25 2.65 16.37 -1.06
C TYR A 25 3.98 16.15 -0.34
N ASN A 26 5.06 15.80 -1.07
CA ASN A 26 6.39 15.49 -0.54
C ASN A 26 6.49 14.24 0.35
N TYR A 27 5.49 13.35 0.34
CA TYR A 27 5.65 12.05 0.98
C TYR A 27 6.57 11.16 0.16
N LEU A 28 7.42 10.41 0.85
CA LEU A 28 8.34 9.45 0.24
C LEU A 28 7.64 8.10 0.06
N TRP A 29 7.64 7.58 -1.16
CA TRP A 29 7.08 6.30 -1.54
C TRP A 29 8.19 5.35 -1.94
N VAL A 30 8.24 4.19 -1.28
CA VAL A 30 9.02 3.02 -1.75
C VAL A 30 8.07 2.17 -2.57
N VAL A 31 8.30 2.11 -3.87
CA VAL A 31 7.44 1.38 -4.82
C VAL A 31 8.14 0.10 -5.23
N LEU A 32 7.53 -1.04 -4.91
CA LEU A 32 7.99 -2.37 -5.29
C LEU A 32 7.21 -2.88 -6.50
N ARG A 33 7.89 -3.60 -7.40
CA ARG A 33 7.30 -4.24 -8.56
C ARG A 33 7.81 -5.66 -8.71
N ASP A 34 6.87 -6.59 -8.69
CA ASP A 34 7.09 -8.01 -8.88
C ASP A 34 5.85 -8.63 -9.52
N ARG A 35 6.02 -9.81 -10.14
CA ARG A 35 4.91 -10.66 -10.58
C ARG A 35 4.41 -11.55 -9.45
N ASP A 36 5.27 -11.88 -8.48
CA ASP A 36 4.90 -12.64 -7.30
C ASP A 36 4.33 -11.70 -6.22
N PHE A 37 3.11 -11.99 -5.79
CA PHE A 37 2.45 -11.17 -4.77
C PHE A 37 3.05 -11.39 -3.38
N ASP A 38 3.52 -12.61 -3.09
CA ASP A 38 4.09 -12.95 -1.78
C ASP A 38 5.41 -12.19 -1.57
N ASP A 39 6.21 -12.05 -2.62
CA ASP A 39 7.44 -11.24 -2.60
C ASP A 39 7.13 -9.75 -2.37
N LEU A 40 6.05 -9.23 -2.97
CA LEU A 40 5.61 -7.84 -2.72
C LEU A 40 5.19 -7.63 -1.26
N VAL A 41 4.42 -8.55 -0.69
CA VAL A 41 3.99 -8.48 0.71
C VAL A 41 5.18 -8.57 1.66
N ALA A 42 6.10 -9.51 1.40
CA ALA A 42 7.33 -9.67 2.19
C ALA A 42 8.21 -8.42 2.11
N GLY A 43 8.40 -7.85 0.92
CA GLY A 43 9.17 -6.63 0.71
C GLY A 43 8.57 -5.42 1.42
N VAL A 44 7.25 -5.21 1.31
CA VAL A 44 6.56 -4.13 2.03
C VAL A 44 6.71 -4.31 3.55
N HIS A 45 6.55 -5.53 4.05
CA HIS A 45 6.71 -5.82 5.48
C HIS A 45 8.12 -5.50 5.96
N MET A 46 9.15 -5.97 5.25
CA MET A 46 10.56 -5.72 5.58
C MET A 46 10.87 -4.22 5.65
N VAL A 47 10.54 -3.48 4.58
CA VAL A 47 10.78 -2.02 4.52
C VAL A 47 10.06 -1.31 5.67
N SER A 48 8.83 -1.72 5.96
CA SER A 48 8.04 -1.13 7.04
C SER A 48 8.65 -1.39 8.41
N GLN A 49 9.09 -2.63 8.69
CA GLN A 49 9.76 -2.97 9.95
C GLN A 49 11.05 -2.18 10.14
N THR A 50 11.90 -2.10 9.11
CA THR A 50 13.14 -1.32 9.20
C THR A 50 12.87 0.15 9.52
N LEU A 51 11.88 0.76 8.88
CA LEU A 51 11.50 2.15 9.17
C LEU A 51 11.00 2.31 10.61
N ILE A 52 10.22 1.36 11.10
CA ILE A 52 9.75 1.35 12.50
C ILE A 52 10.92 1.24 13.47
N GLU A 53 11.86 0.32 13.25
CA GLU A 53 13.06 0.12 14.06
C GLU A 53 13.97 1.36 14.09
N GLN A 54 14.00 2.13 13.00
CA GLN A 54 14.71 3.40 12.91
C GLN A 54 13.96 4.57 13.58
N GLY A 55 12.82 4.31 14.24
CA GLY A 55 12.02 5.31 14.93
C GLY A 55 11.09 6.15 14.03
N LEU A 56 10.95 5.77 12.76
CA LEU A 56 10.08 6.45 11.79
C LEU A 56 8.64 5.89 11.78
N GLY A 57 8.32 4.94 12.66
CA GLY A 57 7.00 4.29 12.69
C GLY A 57 5.81 5.25 12.84
N THR A 58 5.98 6.39 13.53
CA THR A 58 4.93 7.41 13.65
C THR A 58 4.69 8.22 12.38
N GLN A 59 5.67 8.22 11.46
CA GLN A 59 5.62 8.88 10.16
C GLN A 59 5.14 7.94 9.04
N LEU A 60 5.09 6.63 9.30
CA LEU A 60 4.51 5.66 8.37
C LEU A 60 2.99 5.90 8.28
N LEU A 61 2.53 6.20 7.07
CA LEU A 61 1.12 6.45 6.80
C LEU A 61 0.39 5.18 6.43
N CYS A 62 0.80 4.55 5.33
CA CYS A 62 0.12 3.39 4.79
C CYS A 62 1.02 2.51 3.92
N ALA A 63 0.59 1.28 3.72
CA ALA A 63 1.05 0.42 2.64
C ALA A 63 -0.09 0.24 1.64
N VAL A 64 0.23 0.20 0.34
CA VAL A 64 -0.77 0.18 -0.73
C VAL A 64 -0.46 -0.94 -1.71
N TYR A 65 -1.44 -1.82 -1.94
CA TYR A 65 -1.36 -2.91 -2.92
C TYR A 65 -2.34 -2.66 -4.06
N ARG A 66 -1.83 -2.60 -5.29
CA ARG A 66 -2.67 -2.36 -6.47
C ARG A 66 -3.06 -3.67 -7.15
N PHE A 67 -4.36 -3.85 -7.34
CA PHE A 67 -4.95 -4.92 -8.14
C PHE A 67 -5.59 -4.34 -9.40
N ARG A 68 -5.38 -5.01 -10.54
CA ARG A 68 -5.94 -4.62 -11.83
C ARG A 68 -6.83 -5.76 -12.34
N GLY A 69 -8.10 -5.47 -12.57
CA GLY A 69 -9.07 -6.36 -13.22
C GLY A 69 -9.95 -5.56 -14.17
N GLU A 70 -11.27 -5.76 -14.11
CA GLU A 70 -12.24 -4.88 -14.80
C GLU A 70 -12.12 -3.42 -14.35
N SER A 71 -11.78 -3.22 -13.08
CA SER A 71 -11.45 -1.93 -12.47
C SER A 71 -10.11 -2.02 -11.75
N THR A 72 -9.44 -0.88 -11.58
CA THR A 72 -8.27 -0.78 -10.70
C THR A 72 -8.74 -0.58 -9.26
N VAL A 73 -8.19 -1.38 -8.35
CA VAL A 73 -8.50 -1.33 -6.92
C VAL A 73 -7.19 -1.27 -6.13
N TYR A 74 -7.19 -0.48 -5.08
CA TYR A 74 -6.08 -0.38 -4.14
C TYR A 74 -6.54 -0.90 -2.79
N TRP A 75 -5.77 -1.81 -2.20
CA TRP A 75 -5.90 -2.19 -0.81
C TRP A 75 -4.92 -1.38 0.01
N ILE A 76 -5.45 -0.56 0.92
CA ILE A 76 -4.65 0.37 1.71
C ILE A 76 -4.66 -0.13 3.16
N TYR A 77 -3.48 -0.48 3.67
CA TYR A 77 -3.25 -0.75 5.09
C TYR A 77 -2.83 0.54 5.79
N ASN A 78 -3.58 0.98 6.79
CA ASN A 78 -3.21 2.14 7.57
C ASN A 78 -2.44 1.74 8.84
N PHE A 79 -1.20 2.21 8.99
CA PHE A 79 -0.36 1.87 10.14
C PHE A 79 -0.89 2.41 11.47
N LYS A 80 -1.61 3.54 11.45
CA LYS A 80 -2.16 4.15 12.67
C LYS A 80 -3.40 3.42 13.18
N GLN A 81 -4.24 2.90 12.28
CA GLN A 81 -5.44 2.15 12.66
C GLN A 81 -5.21 0.64 12.74
N GLY A 82 -4.17 0.12 12.09
CA GLY A 82 -3.92 -1.33 12.01
C GLY A 82 -4.99 -2.07 11.19
N SER A 83 -5.58 -1.39 10.21
CA SER A 83 -6.73 -1.87 9.45
C SER A 83 -6.59 -1.60 7.95
N TYR A 84 -7.30 -2.39 7.14
CA TYR A 84 -7.37 -2.30 5.69
C TYR A 84 -8.64 -1.60 5.22
N TYR A 85 -8.55 -0.88 4.12
CA TYR A 85 -9.73 -0.46 3.36
C TYR A 85 -9.47 -0.49 1.84
N PRO A 86 -10.49 -0.81 1.04
CA PRO A 86 -10.40 -0.72 -0.40
C PRO A 86 -10.59 0.73 -0.87
N PHE A 87 -9.87 1.08 -1.93
CA PHE A 87 -10.05 2.31 -2.67
C PHE A 87 -10.12 1.99 -4.16
N ALA A 88 -11.25 2.30 -4.78
CA ALA A 88 -11.53 2.02 -6.20
C ALA A 88 -11.75 3.33 -6.95
N PRO A 89 -10.68 3.96 -7.49
CA PRO A 89 -10.83 5.19 -8.26
C PRO A 89 -11.57 4.93 -9.57
N ARG A 90 -12.37 5.90 -9.98
CA ARG A 90 -13.18 5.87 -11.21
C ARG A 90 -13.19 7.26 -11.84
N GLY A 91 -12.73 7.37 -13.09
CA GLY A 91 -12.66 8.67 -13.78
C GLY A 91 -11.75 9.67 -13.06
N ASP A 92 -12.11 10.96 -13.10
CA ASP A 92 -11.33 12.03 -12.47
C ASP A 92 -11.83 12.32 -11.05
N LYS A 93 -10.99 12.05 -10.04
CA LYS A 93 -11.22 12.28 -8.61
C LYS A 93 -12.56 11.77 -8.06
N GLN A 94 -13.14 10.72 -8.65
CA GLN A 94 -14.31 10.02 -8.13
C GLN A 94 -13.95 8.59 -7.74
N ARG A 95 -14.70 8.02 -6.80
CA ARG A 95 -14.51 6.64 -6.33
C ARG A 95 -15.77 5.81 -6.51
N ASP A 96 -15.60 4.54 -6.85
CA ASP A 96 -16.70 3.59 -6.94
C ASP A 96 -17.01 2.98 -5.57
N GLN A 97 -17.80 3.69 -4.77
CA GLN A 97 -18.14 3.26 -3.40
C GLN A 97 -18.86 1.91 -3.39
N SER A 98 -19.70 1.63 -4.38
CA SER A 98 -20.43 0.36 -4.47
C SER A 98 -19.47 -0.82 -4.61
N LEU A 99 -18.42 -0.68 -5.42
CA LEU A 99 -17.36 -1.68 -5.53
C LEU A 99 -16.57 -1.81 -4.21
N GLU A 100 -16.20 -0.70 -3.59
CA GLU A 100 -15.44 -0.71 -2.33
C GLU A 100 -16.19 -1.40 -1.19
N PHE A 101 -17.49 -1.13 -1.02
CA PHE A 101 -18.30 -1.82 -0.01
C PHE A 101 -18.44 -3.31 -0.29
N ARG A 102 -18.62 -3.70 -1.56
CA ARG A 102 -18.66 -5.12 -1.94
C ARG A 102 -17.36 -5.82 -1.59
N LEU A 103 -16.22 -5.22 -1.91
CA LEU A 103 -14.90 -5.75 -1.59
C LEU A 103 -14.67 -5.87 -0.09
N ARG A 104 -15.08 -4.86 0.69
CA ARG A 104 -15.05 -4.93 2.15
C ARG A 104 -15.82 -6.13 2.66
N SER A 105 -17.07 -6.32 2.23
CA SER A 105 -17.90 -7.45 2.69
C SER A 105 -17.28 -8.81 2.39
N VAL A 106 -16.60 -8.95 1.24
CA VAL A 106 -15.93 -10.20 0.87
C VAL A 106 -14.68 -10.44 1.71
N MET A 107 -13.92 -9.40 2.03
CA MET A 107 -12.63 -9.52 2.73
C MET A 107 -12.70 -9.38 4.25
N GLU A 108 -13.84 -8.96 4.80
CA GLU A 108 -14.05 -8.82 6.26
C GLU A 108 -13.72 -10.09 7.08
N PRO A 109 -13.95 -11.33 6.59
CA PRO A 109 -13.52 -12.54 7.28
C PRO A 109 -12.01 -12.80 7.25
N GLU A 110 -11.30 -12.24 6.25
CA GLU A 110 -9.91 -12.56 5.94
C GLU A 110 -8.91 -11.51 6.46
N LEU A 111 -9.34 -10.25 6.53
CA LEU A 111 -8.49 -9.11 6.88
C LEU A 111 -9.14 -8.21 7.94
N PRO A 112 -8.32 -7.54 8.78
CA PRO A 112 -8.84 -6.55 9.72
C PRO A 112 -9.32 -5.31 8.94
N MET A 113 -10.61 -5.28 8.61
CA MET A 113 -11.21 -4.20 7.82
C MET A 113 -11.51 -2.96 8.68
N GLU A 114 -11.22 -1.77 8.14
CA GLU A 114 -11.60 -0.50 8.74
C GLU A 114 -13.12 -0.32 8.69
N LYS A 115 -13.73 -0.18 9.87
CA LYS A 115 -15.17 -0.11 10.03
C LYS A 115 -15.71 1.27 9.73
N ASP A 116 -14.94 2.29 10.08
CA ASP A 116 -15.26 3.70 9.92
C ASP A 116 -14.88 4.19 8.52
N VAL A 117 -15.91 4.39 7.68
CA VAL A 117 -15.74 4.79 6.28
C VAL A 117 -15.17 6.21 6.16
N GLU A 118 -15.33 7.06 7.18
CA GLU A 118 -14.73 8.40 7.17
C GLU A 118 -13.20 8.35 7.20
N LYS A 119 -12.62 7.23 7.65
CA LYS A 119 -11.17 6.97 7.63
C LYS A 119 -10.68 6.38 6.32
N TRP A 120 -11.56 6.16 5.35
CA TRP A 120 -11.19 5.66 4.03
C TRP A 120 -10.71 6.83 3.17
N TYR A 121 -9.50 7.30 3.46
CA TYR A 121 -8.92 8.45 2.76
C TYR A 121 -8.63 8.09 1.31
N PRO A 122 -9.17 8.83 0.33
CA PRO A 122 -8.85 8.59 -1.06
C PRO A 122 -7.41 9.04 -1.34
N LEU A 123 -6.58 8.13 -1.84
CA LEU A 123 -5.18 8.41 -2.15
C LEU A 123 -5.02 8.70 -3.65
N TRP A 124 -5.25 9.96 -4.04
CA TRP A 124 -5.05 10.42 -5.42
C TRP A 124 -3.57 10.67 -5.70
N GLY A 125 -3.11 10.39 -6.93
CA GLY A 125 -1.75 10.75 -7.37
C GLY A 125 -0.63 9.86 -6.81
N MET A 126 -0.95 8.70 -6.23
CA MET A 126 0.06 7.74 -5.78
C MET A 126 0.94 7.27 -6.96
N PRO A 127 2.27 7.10 -6.77
CA PRO A 127 3.21 6.74 -7.84
C PRO A 127 3.21 5.23 -8.17
N LEU A 128 2.02 4.62 -8.34
CA LEU A 128 1.84 3.18 -8.59
C LEU A 128 1.40 2.89 -10.03
#